data_AF-A0A3G5FM62-F1
#
_entry.id   AF-A0A3G5FM62-F1
#
_cell.length_a   1.000
_cell.length_b   1.000
_cell.length_c   1.000
_cell.angle_alpha   90.00
_cell.angle_beta   90.00
_cell.angle_gamma   90.00
#
_symmetry.space_group_name_H-M   'P 1'
#
loop_
_entity.id
_entity.type
_entity.pdbx_description
1 polymer ?
#
loop_
_entity_poly.entity_id
_entity_poly.type
_entity_poly.pdbx_seq_one_letter_code
_entity_poly.pdbx_strand_id
1 'polypeptide(L)' 'MQSLFVEWFNPEFIKIISKLWEMQGNISSAAKELFMHRNTLQYKVDKFQEQTKTNLKKMDDLFLCYLLILTFNK' A
#
# COMPACT_ATOMS: atom_id res chain seq x y z
N MET A 1 11.22 -16.19 2.71
CA MET A 1 10.94 -14.79 3.09
C MET A 1 10.99 -13.85 1.89
N GLN A 2 11.99 -13.93 1.00
CA GLN A 2 12.02 -13.14 -0.25
C GLN A 2 10.85 -13.43 -1.23
N SER A 3 10.29 -14.65 -1.26
CA SER A 3 9.18 -14.97 -2.20
C SER A 3 7.89 -14.23 -1.88
N LEU A 4 7.50 -14.14 -0.60
CA LEU A 4 6.26 -13.46 -0.18
C LEU A 4 6.30 -11.96 -0.42
N PHE A 5 7.48 -11.33 -0.29
CA PHE A 5 7.64 -9.91 -0.60
C PHE A 5 7.36 -9.62 -2.08
N VAL A 6 7.92 -10.44 -2.98
CA VAL A 6 7.72 -10.29 -4.44
C VAL A 6 6.25 -10.56 -4.82
N GLU A 7 5.59 -11.49 -4.15
CA GLU A 7 4.17 -11.79 -4.39
C GLU A 7 3.23 -10.67 -3.92
N TRP A 8 3.50 -10.06 -2.76
CA TRP A 8 2.60 -9.07 -2.15
C TRP A 8 2.90 -7.64 -2.60
N PHE A 9 4.17 -7.27 -2.74
CA PHE A 9 4.62 -5.91 -3.02
C PHE A 9 5.03 -5.75 -4.48
N ASN A 10 4.08 -5.93 -5.40
CA ASN A 10 4.31 -5.61 -6.80
C ASN A 10 4.57 -4.10 -7.00
N PRO A 11 5.12 -3.66 -8.16
CA PRO A 11 5.46 -2.25 -8.39
C PRO A 11 4.28 -1.27 -8.24
N GLU A 12 3.05 -1.74 -8.48
CA GLU A 12 1.86 -0.92 -8.26
C GLU A 12 1.58 -0.72 -6.76
N PHE A 13 1.60 -1.79 -5.97
CA PHE A 13 1.38 -1.70 -4.52
C PHE A 13 2.49 -0.93 -3.81
N ILE A 14 3.74 -1.03 -4.26
CA ILE A 14 4.84 -0.21 -3.73
C ILE A 14 4.54 1.28 -3.90
N LYS A 15 4.05 1.70 -5.07
CA LYS A 15 3.64 3.09 -5.33
C LYS A 15 2.45 3.50 -4.48
N ILE A 16 1.43 2.64 -4.38
CA ILE A 16 0.23 2.90 -3.57
C ILE A 16 0.59 3.08 -2.10
N ILE A 17 1.37 2.17 -1.53
CA ILE A 17 1.74 2.19 -0.11
C ILE A 17 2.63 3.39 0.19
N SER A 18 3.64 3.68 -0.65
CA SER A 18 4.47 4.87 -0.52
C SER A 18 3.62 6.15 -0.54
N LYS A 19 2.64 6.23 -1.46
CA LYS A 19 1.81 7.43 -1.55
C LYS A 19 0.77 7.56 -0.45
N LEU A 20 0.22 6.44 0.03
CA LEU A 20 -0.62 6.42 1.22
C LEU A 20 0.18 6.91 2.44
N TRP A 21 1.44 6.48 2.59
CA TRP A 21 2.30 6.94 3.66
C TRP A 21 2.53 8.46 3.62
N GLU A 22 2.91 9.00 2.45
CA GLU A 22 3.07 10.45 2.26
C GLU A 22 1.80 11.23 2.62
N MET A 23 0.63 10.67 2.31
CA MET A 23 -0.68 11.27 2.59
C MET A 23 -1.27 10.88 3.96
N GLN A 24 -0.45 10.32 4.87
CA GLN A 24 -0.83 9.94 6.23
C GLN A 24 -2.04 8.98 6.28
N GLY A 25 -2.09 8.03 5.34
CA GLY A 25 -3.18 7.06 5.21
C GLY A 25 -4.45 7.62 4.55
N ASN A 26 -4.47 8.88 4.10
CA ASN A 26 -5.64 9.46 3.46
C ASN A 26 -5.81 8.92 2.02
N ILE A 27 -6.76 8.00 1.86
CA ILE A 27 -7.07 7.36 0.57
C ILE A 27 -7.52 8.39 -0.48
N SER A 28 -8.30 9.40 -0.11
CA SER A 28 -8.78 10.40 -1.07
C SER A 28 -7.64 11.25 -1.62
N SER A 29 -6.74 11.72 -0.75
CA SER A 29 -5.56 12.49 -1.15
C SER A 29 -4.59 11.65 -1.96
N ALA A 30 -4.31 10.41 -1.53
CA ALA A 30 -3.45 9.50 -2.26
C ALA A 30 -4.01 9.14 -3.65
N ALA A 31 -5.33 8.94 -3.76
CA ALA A 31 -5.98 8.67 -5.05
C ALA A 31 -5.80 9.84 -6.02
N LYS A 32 -6.00 11.07 -5.54
CA LYS A 32 -5.78 12.29 -6.33
C LYS A 32 -4.36 12.36 -6.89
N GLU A 33 -3.38 12.10 -6.03
CA GLU A 33 -1.96 12.16 -6.41
C GLU A 33 -1.52 11.01 -7.33
N LEU A 34 -2.15 9.85 -7.20
CA LEU A 34 -1.93 8.69 -8.08
C LEU A 34 -2.73 8.80 -9.39
N PHE A 35 -3.48 9.89 -9.59
CA PHE A 35 -4.41 10.07 -10.72
C PHE A 35 -5.43 8.92 -10.83
N MET A 36 -5.83 8.36 -9.69
CA MET A 36 -6.82 7.30 -9.58
C MET A 36 -8.13 7.84 -9.02
N HIS A 37 -9.24 7.21 -9.39
CA HIS A 37 -10.48 7.44 -8.67
C HIS A 37 -10.39 6.85 -7.25
N ARG A 38 -10.96 7.54 -6.26
CA ARG A 38 -10.93 7.09 -4.85
C ARG A 38 -11.41 5.64 -4.69
N ASN A 39 -12.51 5.27 -5.33
CA ASN A 39 -13.07 3.91 -5.22
C ASN A 39 -12.15 2.86 -5.84
N THR A 40 -11.40 3.21 -6.89
CA THR A 40 -10.42 2.31 -7.50
C THR A 40 -9.25 2.06 -6.56
N LEU A 41 -8.72 3.11 -5.92
CA LEU A 41 -7.66 2.96 -4.93
C LEU A 41 -8.17 2.18 -3.70
N GLN A 42 -9.39 2.48 -3.25
CA GLN A 42 -10.05 1.78 -2.16
C GLN A 42 -10.14 0.27 -2.44
N TYR A 43 -10.63 -0.11 -3.62
CA TYR A 43 -10.70 -1.50 -4.04
C TYR A 43 -9.34 -2.19 -4.06
N LYS A 44 -8.29 -1.51 -4.55
CA LYS A 44 -6.92 -2.06 -4.54
C LYS A 44 -6.41 -2.28 -3.12
N VAL A 45 -6.64 -1.33 -2.21
CA VAL A 45 -6.28 -1.46 -0.79
C VAL A 45 -7.03 -2.63 -0.14
N ASP A 46 -8.32 -2.78 -0.41
CA ASP A 46 -9.12 -3.88 0.15
C ASP A 46 -8.65 -5.23 -0.39
N LYS A 47 -8.33 -5.31 -1.69
CA LYS A 47 -7.74 -6.52 -2.29
C LYS A 47 -6.39 -6.87 -1.67
N PHE A 48 -5.53 -5.88 -1.41
CA PHE A 48 -4.27 -6.11 -0.70
C PHE A 48 -4.50 -6.70 0.69
N GLN A 49 -5.48 -6.18 1.43
CA GLN A 49 -5.85 -6.69 2.74
C GLN A 49 -6.42 -8.12 2.68
N GLU A 50 -7.22 -8.45 1.68
CA GLU A 50 -7.74 -9.82 1.50
C GLU A 50 -6.62 -10.85 1.33
N GLN A 51 -5.60 -10.48 0.54
CA GLN A 51 -4.46 -11.31 0.19
C GLN A 51 -3.42 -11.43 1.31
N THR A 52 -3.09 -10.32 1.97
CA THR A 52 -1.98 -10.24 2.94
C THR A 52 -2.45 -10.24 4.39
N LYS A 53 -3.76 -10.13 4.63
CA LYS A 53 -4.39 -9.88 5.95
C LYS A 53 -3.94 -8.60 6.64
N THR A 54 -3.25 -7.71 5.92
CA THR A 54 -2.75 -6.44 6.44
C THR A 54 -3.62 -5.28 5.97
N ASN A 55 -4.09 -4.44 6.90
CA ASN A 55 -5.05 -3.38 6.60
C ASN A 55 -4.36 -2.02 6.47
N LEU A 56 -4.09 -1.58 5.25
CA LEU A 56 -3.43 -0.29 4.97
C LEU A 56 -4.23 0.95 5.41
N LYS A 57 -5.48 0.80 5.89
CA LYS A 57 -6.24 1.89 6.53
C LYS A 57 -5.83 2.12 7.98
N LYS A 58 -5.20 1.13 8.62
CA LYS A 58 -4.62 1.25 9.96
C LYS A 58 -3.19 1.76 9.82
N MET A 59 -2.82 2.79 10.59
CA MET A 59 -1.49 3.38 10.48
C MET A 59 -0.37 2.41 10.86
N ASP A 60 -0.57 1.55 11.86
CA ASP A 60 0.44 0.57 12.27
C ASP A 60 0.77 -0.42 11.14
N ASP A 61 -0.27 -0.95 10.50
CA ASP A 61 -0.17 -1.87 9.35
C ASP A 61 0.47 -1.16 8.15
N LEU A 62 0.05 0.09 7.87
CA LEU A 62 0.63 0.90 6.79
C LEU A 62 2.11 1.19 7.03
N PHE A 63 2.48 1.55 8.27
CA PHE A 63 3.86 1.81 8.67
C PHE A 63 4.73 0.57 8.51
N LEU A 64 4.24 -0.60 8.95
CA LEU A 64 4.93 -1.87 8.75
C LEU A 64 5.16 -2.14 7.26
N CYS A 65 4.13 -2.02 6.42
CA CYS A 65 4.25 -2.20 4.98
C CYS A 65 5.27 -1.23 4.35
N TYR A 66 5.27 0.03 4.78
CA TYR A 66 6.22 1.02 4.31
C TYR A 66 7.66 0.70 4.72
N LEU A 67 7.89 0.27 5.96
CA LEU A 67 9.19 -0.20 6.43
C LEU A 67 9.69 -1.42 5.66
N LEU A 68 8.82 -2.38 5.37
CA LEU A 68 9.15 -3.55 4.57
C LEU A 68 9.61 -3.14 3.17
N ILE A 69 8.91 -2.19 2.54
CA ILE A 69 9.35 -1.62 1.25
C ILE A 69 10.75 -1.02 1.40
N LEU A 70 11.00 -0.14 2.38
CA LEU A 70 12.33 0.47 2.55
C LEU A 70 13.46 -0.54 2.82
N THR A 71 13.14 -1.66 3.47
CA THR A 71 14.12 -2.67 3.84
C THR A 71 14.46 -3.62 2.70
N PHE A 72 13.46 -4.01 1.90
CA PHE A 72 13.59 -5.05 0.88
C PHE A 72 13.61 -4.53 -0.56
N ASN A 73 13.15 -3.31 -0.82
CA ASN A 73 13.21 -2.66 -2.12
C ASN A 73 14.58 -2.00 -2.34
N LYS A 74 15.63 -2.83 -2.47
CA LYS A 74 16.99 -2.42 -2.87
C LYS A 74 17.27 -2.74 -4.32
#